data_AF-A0A9P9L290-F1
#
_entry.id   AF-A0A9P9L290-F1
#
_cell.length_a   1.000
_cell.length_b   1.000
_cell.length_c   1.000
_cell.angle_alpha   90.00
_cell.angle_beta   90.00
_cell.angle_gamma   90.00
#
_symmetry.space_group_name_H-M   'P 1'
#
loop_
_entity.id
_entity.type
_entity.pdbx_description
1 polymer ?
#
loop_
_entity_poly.entity_id
_entity_poly.type
_entity_poly.pdbx_seq_one_letter_code
_entity_poly.pdbx_strand_id
1 'polypeptide(L)'
;MLLLRLLGASMLLGNTVTAQGAVVAEAAISSPFNITASEYSEPTFEIMAGCSQGDCPQSNARIDFLSAADMPLTPTRAWIRINRCDKCQQTYNIGKGGGCHKFKTTCLGNLDVCVDPKRMRGHWVEGNTGRKTCVSLKKNVYKNCSCGGGYRCDVSVFTPTEQL
;
A
#
# COMPACT_ATOMS: atom_id res chain seq x y z
N MET A 1 37.18 -52.22 -19.09
CA MET A 1 35.83 -52.47 -19.68
C MET A 1 35.00 -51.23 -19.36
N LEU A 2 34.92 -50.16 -20.15
CA LEU A 2 34.66 -49.95 -21.58
C LEU A 2 33.28 -50.48 -22.03
N LEU A 3 32.31 -49.57 -22.19
CA LEU A 3 31.07 -49.56 -23.02
C LEU A 3 30.10 -48.56 -22.34
N LEU A 4 29.94 -47.29 -22.74
CA LEU A 4 29.58 -46.66 -24.02
C LEU A 4 28.15 -47.00 -24.52
N ARG A 5 27.38 -45.92 -24.81
CA ARG A 5 26.09 -45.80 -25.54
C ARG A 5 24.84 -45.95 -24.65
N LEU A 6 23.75 -45.19 -24.84
CA LEU A 6 23.18 -44.60 -26.04
C LEU A 6 22.61 -43.19 -25.81
N LEU A 7 22.75 -42.38 -26.87
CA LEU A 7 21.93 -41.20 -27.17
C LEU A 7 20.47 -41.62 -27.43
N GLY A 8 19.53 -40.86 -26.87
CA GLY A 8 18.12 -40.86 -27.26
C GLY A 8 17.71 -39.47 -27.73
N ALA A 9 17.78 -39.25 -29.04
CA ALA A 9 17.18 -38.11 -29.73
C ALA A 9 15.79 -38.53 -30.23
N SER A 10 14.77 -37.68 -30.05
CA SER A 10 13.47 -37.64 -30.78
C SER A 10 12.49 -36.80 -29.96
N MET A 11 11.65 -35.91 -30.46
CA MET A 11 11.36 -35.38 -31.80
C MET A 11 10.71 -34.01 -31.52
N LEU A 12 11.11 -32.98 -32.26
CA LEU A 12 10.33 -31.75 -32.36
C LEU A 12 9.06 -32.04 -33.18
N LEU A 13 7.89 -31.76 -32.61
CA LEU A 13 6.67 -31.55 -33.38
C LEU A 13 6.28 -30.08 -33.22
N GLY A 14 6.61 -29.30 -34.25
CA GLY A 14 6.09 -27.97 -34.45
C GLY A 14 4.66 -28.07 -34.96
N ASN A 15 3.73 -27.43 -34.25
CA ASN A 15 2.38 -27.18 -34.76
C ASN A 15 2.34 -25.74 -35.29
N THR A 16 2.42 -25.60 -36.61
CA THR A 16 2.01 -24.39 -37.31
C THR A 16 0.50 -24.39 -37.45
N VAL A 17 -0.19 -23.50 -36.73
CA VAL A 17 -1.60 -23.20 -36.98
C VAL A 17 -1.64 -21.97 -37.87
N THR A 18 -2.11 -22.15 -39.09
CA THR A 18 -2.39 -21.09 -40.06
C THR A 18 -3.88 -21.13 -40.35
N ALA A 19 -4.56 -20.01 -40.11
CA ALA A 19 -5.87 -19.59 -40.64
C ALA A 19 -6.50 -18.65 -39.61
N GLN A 20 -7.30 -17.64 -39.92
CA GLN A 20 -7.66 -16.88 -41.11
C GLN A 20 -8.42 -15.68 -40.51
N GLY A 21 -8.32 -14.51 -41.14
CA GLY A 21 -9.05 -13.33 -40.67
C GLY A 21 -10.56 -13.57 -40.63
N ALA A 22 -11.18 -13.12 -39.54
CA ALA A 22 -12.60 -12.83 -39.47
C ALA A 22 -12.74 -11.36 -39.09
N VAL A 23 -13.02 -10.53 -40.09
CA VAL A 23 -13.60 -9.19 -39.92
C VAL A 23 -15.08 -9.40 -39.67
N VAL A 24 -15.57 -9.09 -38.47
CA VAL A 24 -17.01 -9.05 -38.20
C VAL A 24 -17.34 -7.86 -37.28
N ALA A 25 -18.01 -6.90 -37.92
CA ALA A 25 -19.01 -5.96 -37.41
C ALA A 25 -18.70 -5.15 -36.14
N GLU A 26 -18.37 -3.88 -36.38
CA GLU A 26 -18.52 -2.77 -35.46
C GLU A 26 -20.02 -2.56 -35.17
N ALA A 27 -20.51 -3.15 -34.09
CA ALA A 27 -21.86 -2.89 -33.59
C ALA A 27 -21.85 -1.57 -32.80
N ALA A 28 -22.28 -0.50 -33.46
CA ALA A 28 -22.64 0.75 -32.81
C ALA A 28 -23.85 0.53 -31.89
N ILE A 29 -23.59 0.42 -30.58
CA ILE A 29 -24.64 0.49 -29.56
C ILE A 29 -24.69 1.93 -29.06
N SER A 30 -25.53 2.73 -29.70
CA SER A 30 -26.00 3.99 -29.14
C SER A 30 -26.94 3.69 -27.97
N SER A 31 -26.51 3.99 -26.76
CA SER A 31 -27.45 4.24 -25.66
C SER A 31 -26.97 5.47 -24.91
N PRO A 32 -27.81 6.51 -24.79
CA PRO A 32 -27.53 7.63 -23.90
C PRO A 32 -27.75 7.12 -22.47
N PHE A 33 -26.68 6.63 -21.84
CA PHE A 33 -26.69 6.41 -20.40
C PHE A 33 -26.75 7.78 -19.73
N ASN A 34 -27.96 8.17 -19.37
CA ASN A 34 -28.24 9.37 -18.58
C ASN A 34 -27.78 9.08 -17.15
N ILE A 35 -26.47 9.22 -16.91
CA ILE A 35 -25.89 9.15 -15.57
C ILE A 35 -26.27 10.47 -14.91
N THR A 36 -27.40 10.49 -14.21
CA THR A 36 -27.61 11.42 -13.10
C THR A 36 -26.45 11.20 -12.13
N ALA A 37 -25.48 12.10 -12.18
CA ALA A 37 -24.42 12.21 -11.19
C ALA A 37 -25.09 12.40 -9.84
N SER A 38 -25.26 11.29 -9.11
CA SER A 38 -25.46 11.35 -7.67
C SER A 38 -24.28 12.13 -7.14
N GLU A 39 -24.56 13.32 -6.61
CA GLU A 39 -23.64 14.16 -5.88
C GLU A 39 -23.18 13.34 -4.66
N TYR A 40 -22.16 12.51 -4.88
CA TYR A 40 -21.44 11.84 -3.82
C TYR A 40 -20.66 12.96 -3.16
N SER A 41 -21.25 13.59 -2.15
CA SER A 41 -20.52 14.47 -1.26
C SER A 41 -19.46 13.57 -0.62
N GLU A 42 -18.23 13.62 -1.14
CA GLU A 42 -17.12 12.95 -0.51
C GLU A 42 -17.12 13.41 0.95
N PRO A 43 -17.10 12.49 1.93
CA PRO A 43 -16.96 12.88 3.32
C PRO A 43 -15.74 13.79 3.40
N THR A 44 -15.98 15.06 3.71
CA THR A 44 -14.92 16.03 3.99
C THR A 44 -14.28 15.62 5.30
N PHE A 45 -13.42 14.60 5.23
CA PHE A 45 -12.48 14.29 6.29
C PHE A 45 -11.61 15.54 6.44
N GLU A 46 -11.79 16.27 7.55
CA GLU A 46 -10.93 17.39 7.88
C GLU A 46 -9.48 16.93 7.80
N ILE A 47 -8.74 17.55 6.87
CA ILE A 47 -7.31 17.32 6.71
C ILE A 47 -6.66 17.80 8.02
N MET A 48 -6.37 16.88 8.94
CA MET A 48 -5.47 17.18 10.04
C MET A 48 -4.06 17.30 9.43
N ALA A 49 -3.75 18.43 8.80
CA ALA A 49 -2.44 18.74 8.22
C ALA A 49 -1.50 19.21 9.32
N GLY A 50 -0.32 18.61 9.41
CA GLY A 50 0.71 19.06 10.34
C GLY A 50 0.80 18.23 11.60
N CYS A 51 0.82 18.89 12.75
CA CYS A 51 1.04 18.24 14.05
C CYS A 51 -0.10 17.34 14.50
N SER A 52 -1.30 17.67 14.06
CA SER A 52 -2.50 16.88 14.26
C SER A 52 -2.53 15.87 13.11
N GLN A 53 -2.36 14.58 13.37
CA GLN A 53 -2.34 13.56 12.30
C GLN A 53 -3.58 12.63 12.35
N GLY A 54 -4.32 12.60 13.45
CA GLY A 54 -5.48 11.72 13.63
C GLY A 54 -5.10 10.23 13.67
N ASP A 55 -6.11 9.36 13.75
CA ASP A 55 -5.91 7.90 13.80
C ASP A 55 -5.82 7.25 12.41
N CYS A 56 -6.35 7.93 11.40
CA CYS A 56 -6.36 7.47 10.01
C CYS A 56 -5.18 8.10 9.24
N PRO A 57 -4.63 7.40 8.24
CA PRO A 57 -3.94 8.08 7.16
C PRO A 57 -4.84 9.16 6.53
N GLN A 58 -4.25 10.26 6.08
CA GLN A 58 -4.98 11.34 5.41
C GLN A 58 -5.65 10.87 4.10
N SER A 59 -6.65 11.61 3.63
CA SER A 59 -7.74 11.19 2.72
C SER A 59 -7.39 10.64 1.32
N ASN A 60 -6.13 10.39 1.00
CA ASN A 60 -5.70 9.69 -0.22
C ASN A 60 -4.68 8.56 0.03
N ALA A 61 -4.13 8.48 1.23
CA ALA A 61 -3.16 7.45 1.60
C ALA A 61 -3.92 6.23 2.14
N ARG A 62 -3.77 5.07 1.49
CA ARG A 62 -4.31 3.80 2.04
C ARG A 62 -3.58 3.39 3.32
N ILE A 63 -2.31 3.75 3.42
CA ILE A 63 -1.36 3.36 4.45
C ILE A 63 -0.40 4.52 4.65
N ASP A 64 0.01 4.79 5.88
CA ASP A 64 1.20 5.58 6.16
C ASP A 64 1.93 5.07 7.40
N PHE A 65 3.12 5.63 7.62
CA PHE A 65 3.86 5.46 8.85
C PHE A 65 4.03 6.82 9.53
N LEU A 66 3.61 6.89 10.79
CA LEU A 66 3.75 8.04 11.65
C LEU A 66 4.86 7.77 12.66
N SER A 67 5.70 8.75 12.94
CA SER A 67 6.61 8.68 14.08
C SER A 67 6.70 10.03 14.77
N ALA A 68 6.61 10.04 16.09
CA ALA A 68 6.82 11.23 16.90
C ALA A 68 8.08 11.00 17.74
N ALA A 69 9.10 11.83 17.49
CA ALA A 69 10.26 11.89 18.35
C ALA A 69 9.84 12.59 19.65
N ASP A 70 9.36 11.78 20.57
CA ASP A 70 9.03 12.16 21.94
C ASP A 70 10.33 12.58 22.67
N MET A 71 10.16 13.47 23.66
CA MET A 71 11.14 14.16 24.52
C MET A 71 12.45 13.42 24.85
N PRO A 72 13.52 14.11 25.34
CA PRO A 72 14.78 13.50 25.77
C PRO A 72 14.69 12.33 26.76
N LEU A 73 13.53 12.11 27.40
CA LEU A 73 13.30 11.08 28.42
C LEU A 73 12.25 10.02 28.02
N THR A 74 11.64 10.12 26.83
CA THR A 74 10.60 9.18 26.38
C THR A 74 10.96 8.57 25.03
N PRO A 75 10.73 7.27 24.82
CA PRO A 75 11.05 6.64 23.55
C PRO A 75 10.22 7.23 22.41
N THR A 76 10.85 7.39 21.25
CA THR A 76 10.17 7.72 19.99
C THR A 76 9.01 6.75 19.77
N ARG A 77 7.81 7.28 19.59
CA ARG A 77 6.63 6.49 19.26
C ARG A 77 6.49 6.39 17.75
N ALA A 78 6.10 5.21 17.29
CA ALA A 78 6.03 4.88 15.88
C ALA A 78 4.80 4.00 15.61
N TRP A 79 4.07 4.34 14.55
CA TRP A 79 2.80 3.74 14.19
C TRP A 79 2.70 3.48 12.69
N ILE A 80 2.12 2.34 12.32
CA ILE A 80 1.57 2.16 10.97
C ILE A 80 0.09 2.42 11.13
N ARG A 81 -0.44 3.25 10.25
CA ARG A 81 -1.87 3.51 10.16
C ARG A 81 -2.34 3.04 8.81
N ILE A 82 -3.53 2.46 8.78
CA ILE A 82 -4.20 2.04 7.56
C ILE A 82 -5.60 2.61 7.53
N ASN A 83 -6.06 2.99 6.34
CA ASN A 83 -7.46 3.20 6.04
C ASN A 83 -7.86 2.16 5.00
N ARG A 84 -8.63 1.16 5.41
CA ARG A 84 -9.09 0.09 4.52
C ARG A 84 -10.57 -0.16 4.73
N CYS A 85 -11.35 -0.01 3.67
CA CYS A 85 -12.81 -0.13 3.70
C CYS A 85 -13.45 0.80 4.73
N ASP A 86 -13.00 2.06 4.74
CA ASP A 86 -13.47 3.10 5.65
C ASP A 86 -13.33 2.74 7.14
N LYS A 87 -12.44 1.78 7.44
CA LYS A 87 -12.06 1.38 8.80
C LYS A 87 -10.61 1.73 9.01
N CYS A 88 -10.40 2.67 9.92
CA CYS A 88 -9.07 3.04 10.35
C CYS A 88 -8.57 2.06 11.41
N GLN A 89 -7.34 1.59 11.21
CA GLN A 89 -6.64 0.77 12.18
C GLN A 89 -5.22 1.32 12.33
N GLN A 90 -4.71 1.26 13.55
CA GLN A 90 -3.34 1.64 13.85
C GLN A 90 -2.71 0.64 14.80
N THR A 91 -1.40 0.54 14.71
CA THR A 91 -0.60 -0.28 15.61
C THR A 91 0.49 0.56 16.22
N TYR A 92 0.67 0.44 17.53
CA TYR A 92 1.79 1.01 18.26
C TYR A 92 2.87 -0.06 18.38
N ASN A 93 4.16 0.33 18.38
CA ASN A 93 5.33 -0.55 18.63
C ASN A 93 6.02 -1.21 17.43
N ILE A 94 6.01 -0.59 16.27
CA ILE A 94 6.87 -1.05 15.15
C ILE A 94 8.33 -0.62 15.29
N GLY A 95 8.67 0.14 16.34
CA GLY A 95 10.04 0.58 16.61
C GLY A 95 10.53 1.69 15.68
N LYS A 96 11.55 2.44 16.14
CA LYS A 96 12.13 3.58 15.40
C LYS A 96 12.72 3.19 14.04
N GLY A 97 13.15 1.93 13.90
CA GLY A 97 13.73 1.40 12.66
C GLY A 97 12.70 1.02 11.60
N GLY A 98 11.41 1.18 11.89
CA GLY A 98 10.35 0.54 11.13
C GLY A 98 10.20 -0.93 11.49
N GLY A 99 9.23 -1.59 10.87
CA GLY A 99 8.84 -2.94 11.18
C GLY A 99 7.64 -3.38 10.36
N CYS A 100 7.17 -4.59 10.65
CA CYS A 100 6.01 -5.19 10.01
C CYS A 100 4.87 -5.38 11.00
N HIS A 101 3.64 -5.25 10.54
CA HIS A 101 2.45 -5.54 11.32
C HIS A 101 1.34 -6.13 10.46
N LYS A 102 0.63 -7.11 11.02
CA LYS A 102 -0.50 -7.77 10.37
C LYS A 102 -1.81 -7.19 10.89
N PHE A 103 -2.49 -6.46 10.03
CA PHE A 103 -3.82 -5.93 10.28
C PHE A 103 -4.88 -6.97 9.90
N LYS A 104 -5.80 -7.24 10.82
CA LYS A 104 -6.98 -8.04 10.57
C LYS A 104 -8.09 -7.12 10.06
N THR A 105 -8.48 -7.27 8.80
CA THR A 105 -9.54 -6.45 8.20
C THR A 105 -10.73 -7.33 7.80
N THR A 106 -11.96 -6.83 7.97
CA THR A 106 -13.18 -7.62 7.78
C THR A 106 -13.67 -7.69 6.34
N CYS A 107 -13.11 -6.89 5.43
CA CYS A 107 -13.66 -6.69 4.07
C CYS A 107 -12.79 -7.29 2.96
N LEU A 108 -11.47 -7.23 3.08
CA LEU A 108 -10.52 -7.59 2.02
C LEU A 108 -9.41 -8.50 2.54
N GLY A 109 -9.72 -9.24 3.62
CA GLY A 109 -8.80 -10.14 4.30
C GLY A 109 -7.72 -9.44 5.12
N ASN A 110 -6.75 -10.22 5.59
CA ASN A 110 -5.62 -9.65 6.34
C ASN A 110 -4.75 -8.76 5.45
N LEU A 111 -4.01 -7.84 6.06
CA LEU A 111 -3.03 -6.99 5.38
C LEU A 111 -1.74 -7.03 6.20
N ASP A 112 -0.67 -7.54 5.64
CA ASP A 112 0.67 -7.43 6.24
C ASP A 112 1.32 -6.16 5.71
N VAL A 113 1.72 -5.24 6.59
CA VAL A 113 2.31 -3.95 6.21
C VAL A 113 3.68 -3.84 6.84
N CYS A 114 4.68 -3.59 6.02
CA CYS A 114 6.06 -3.42 6.43
C CYS A 114 6.59 -2.05 5.99
N VAL A 115 7.29 -1.36 6.88
CA VAL A 115 7.88 -0.05 6.62
C VAL A 115 9.35 -0.03 7.04
N ASP A 116 10.19 0.57 6.21
CA ASP A 116 11.63 0.75 6.43
C ASP A 116 11.96 2.23 6.21
N PRO A 117 11.76 3.09 7.24
CA PRO A 117 12.02 4.52 7.15
C PRO A 117 13.50 4.85 6.97
N LYS A 118 14.43 3.92 7.24
CA LYS A 118 15.86 4.13 6.98
C LYS A 118 16.18 4.10 5.49
N ARG A 119 15.47 3.26 4.73
CA ARG A 119 15.62 3.11 3.28
C ARG A 119 14.47 3.73 2.50
N MET A 120 13.62 4.52 3.15
CA MET A 120 12.49 5.25 2.54
C MET A 120 11.61 4.35 1.66
N ARG A 121 11.31 3.15 2.15
CA ARG A 121 10.53 2.15 1.40
C ARG A 121 9.53 1.44 2.30
N GLY A 122 8.47 0.94 1.70
CA GLY A 122 7.48 0.10 2.38
C GLY A 122 6.95 -0.96 1.43
N HIS A 123 6.18 -1.87 1.98
CA HIS A 123 5.33 -2.75 1.18
C HIS A 123 4.14 -3.23 2.00
N TRP A 124 3.14 -3.74 1.30
CA TRP A 124 2.09 -4.52 1.91
C TRP A 124 1.80 -5.78 1.11
N VAL A 125 1.27 -6.79 1.80
CA VAL A 125 0.85 -8.06 1.23
C VAL A 125 -0.61 -8.29 1.58
N GLU A 126 -1.44 -8.44 0.55
CA GLU A 126 -2.85 -8.81 0.70
C GLU A 126 -2.97 -10.27 1.12
N GLY A 127 -3.59 -10.54 2.27
CA GLY A 127 -3.69 -11.90 2.81
C GLY A 127 -4.50 -12.87 1.96
N ASN A 128 -5.46 -12.38 1.18
CA ASN A 128 -6.32 -13.22 0.34
C ASN A 128 -5.66 -13.61 -0.98
N THR A 129 -4.86 -12.72 -1.56
CA THR A 129 -4.26 -12.90 -2.90
C THR A 129 -2.76 -13.19 -2.84
N GLY A 130 -2.11 -12.93 -1.70
CA GLY A 130 -0.66 -12.92 -1.57
C GLY A 130 0.02 -11.78 -2.35
N ARG A 131 -0.76 -10.87 -2.97
CA ARG A 131 -0.23 -9.84 -3.83
C ARG A 131 0.58 -8.84 -3.01
N LYS A 132 1.87 -8.77 -3.31
CA LYS A 132 2.79 -7.80 -2.72
C LYS A 132 2.79 -6.52 -3.53
N THR A 133 2.68 -5.39 -2.85
CA THR A 133 2.88 -4.06 -3.43
C THR A 133 4.02 -3.38 -2.71
N CYS A 134 5.07 -3.05 -3.43
CA CYS A 134 6.20 -2.27 -2.92
C CYS A 134 5.98 -0.80 -3.21
N VAL A 135 6.42 0.08 -2.31
CA VAL A 135 6.31 1.53 -2.47
C VAL A 135 7.54 2.26 -1.98
N SER A 136 7.81 3.39 -2.61
CA SER A 136 8.67 4.43 -2.04
C SER A 136 7.89 5.26 -1.03
N LEU A 137 8.61 5.79 -0.03
CA LEU A 137 8.05 6.66 0.99
C LEU A 137 8.58 8.09 0.81
N LYS A 138 7.71 9.07 1.01
CA LYS A 138 8.07 10.48 1.19
C LYS A 138 7.91 10.87 2.64
N LYS A 139 8.95 11.47 3.22
CA LYS A 139 8.95 11.97 4.59
C LYS A 139 8.54 13.43 4.61
N ASN A 140 7.51 13.75 5.39
CA ASN A 140 7.17 15.10 5.79
C ASN A 140 7.47 15.24 7.29
N VAL A 141 8.12 16.33 7.69
CA VAL A 141 8.47 16.60 9.10
C VAL A 141 7.77 17.87 9.55
N TYR A 142 7.03 17.76 10.63
CA TYR A 142 6.34 18.85 11.31
C TYR A 142 7.03 19.08 12.64
N LYS A 143 7.61 20.27 12.79
CA LYS A 143 8.40 20.64 13.98
C LYS A 143 7.54 21.35 15.01
N ASN A 144 7.99 21.33 16.27
CA ASN A 144 7.38 22.07 17.37
C ASN A 144 5.90 21.73 17.64
N CYS A 145 5.51 20.49 17.33
CA CYS A 145 4.18 19.98 17.57
C CYS A 145 3.91 19.84 19.07
N SER A 146 2.66 20.07 19.49
CA SER A 146 2.26 19.79 20.86
C SER A 146 1.97 18.29 20.98
N CYS A 147 2.87 17.58 21.67
CA CYS A 147 2.68 16.18 22.03
C CYS A 147 2.11 16.07 23.46
N GLY A 148 1.67 14.86 23.84
CA GLY A 148 1.09 14.60 25.15
C GLY A 148 1.93 15.16 26.31
N GLY A 149 1.26 15.74 27.31
CA GLY A 149 1.93 16.40 28.44
C GLY A 149 2.35 17.86 28.19
N GLY A 150 1.97 18.46 27.06
CA GLY A 150 2.24 19.89 26.76
C GLY A 150 3.62 20.17 26.16
N TYR A 151 4.37 19.13 25.83
CA TYR A 151 5.74 19.25 25.32
C TYR A 151 5.80 19.44 23.80
N ARG A 152 6.94 19.93 23.33
CA ARG A 152 7.24 20.10 21.91
C ARG A 152 7.93 18.85 21.36
N CYS A 153 7.47 18.39 20.20
CA CYS A 153 8.00 17.21 19.51
C CYS A 153 8.07 17.45 18.00
N ASP A 154 8.89 16.65 17.33
CA ASP A 154 8.90 16.57 15.87
C ASP A 154 8.10 15.34 15.43
N VAL A 155 7.09 15.57 14.59
CA VAL A 155 6.26 14.54 13.99
C VAL A 155 6.73 14.31 12.56
N SER A 156 7.07 13.08 12.23
CA SER A 156 7.38 12.66 10.86
C SER A 156 6.28 11.76 10.32
N VAL A 157 5.79 12.08 9.12
CA VAL A 157 4.81 11.29 8.38
C VAL A 157 5.48 10.75 7.13
N PHE A 158 5.36 9.45 6.90
CA PHE A 158 5.95 8.75 5.78
C PHE A 158 4.82 8.23 4.90
N THR A 159 4.57 8.94 3.82
CA THR A 159 3.46 8.66 2.89
C THR A 159 3.97 7.91 1.67
N PRO A 160 3.31 6.84 1.23
CA PRO A 160 3.61 6.18 -0.04
C PRO A 160 3.48 7.15 -1.22
N THR A 161 4.46 7.19 -2.12
CA THR A 161 4.41 8.08 -3.30
C THR A 161 4.15 7.35 -4.60
N GLU A 162 4.78 6.20 -4.82
CA GLU A 162 4.68 5.44 -6.08
C GLU A 162 4.91 3.95 -5.80
N GLN A 163 4.37 3.09 -6.69
CA GLN A 163 4.64 1.66 -6.70
C GLN A 163 6.03 1.42 -7.29
N LEU A 164 6.89 0.71 -6.56
CA LEU A 164 8.24 0.30 -7.00
C LEU A 164 8.19 -0.94 -7.89
#